data_AF-A0A484Z131-F1
#
_entry.id   AF-A0A484Z131-F1
#
_cell.length_a   1.000
_cell.length_b   1.000
_cell.length_c   1.000
_cell.angle_alpha   90.00
_cell.angle_beta   90.00
_cell.angle_gamma   90.00
#
_symmetry.space_group_name_H-M   'P 1'
#
loop_
_entity.id
_entity.type
_entity.pdbx_description
1 polymer ?
#
loop_
_entity_poly.entity_id
_entity_poly.type
_entity_poly.pdbx_seq_one_letter_code
_entity_poly.pdbx_strand_id
1 'polypeptide(L)'
;MMYETFIDSFRPLLPLLKEAAPEDLTPERCFQIQLLLIHFYRRVVLKDPLLPEELLPAHWAGQNARQLCINIYQRVAPGAQAFVTEKGETSVGELPVPGTLYYQRFGGLHSV
;
A
#
# COMPACT_ATOMS: atom_id res chain seq x y z
N MET A 1 16.50 -11.14 4.76
CA MET A 1 17.05 -10.24 3.72
C MET A 1 15.95 -9.56 2.92
N MET A 2 15.06 -10.28 2.23
CA MET A 2 14.12 -9.61 1.30
C MET A 2 13.04 -8.75 1.96
N TYR A 3 12.50 -9.19 3.10
CA TYR A 3 11.60 -8.36 3.92
C TYR A 3 12.32 -7.17 4.56
N GLU A 4 13.55 -7.35 5.04
CA GLU A 4 14.34 -6.25 5.62
C GLU A 4 14.61 -5.15 4.59
N THR A 5 15.01 -5.50 3.36
CA THR A 5 15.21 -4.50 2.29
C THR A 5 13.93 -3.71 2.00
N PHE A 6 12.77 -4.37 1.98
CA PHE A 6 11.49 -3.67 1.85
C PHE A 6 11.25 -2.75 3.05
N ILE A 7 11.45 -3.24 4.27
CA ILE A 7 11.24 -2.46 5.50
C ILE A 7 12.16 -1.24 5.50
N ASP A 8 13.44 -1.39 5.23
CA ASP A 8 14.41 -0.28 5.27
C ASP A 8 14.10 0.79 4.21
N SER A 9 13.59 0.37 3.04
CA SER A 9 13.22 1.30 1.97
C SER A 9 11.96 2.13 2.30
N PHE A 10 11.00 1.54 3.00
CA PHE A 10 9.67 2.15 3.21
C PHE A 10 9.44 2.69 4.63
N ARG A 11 10.18 2.22 5.64
CA ARG A 11 10.06 2.69 7.04
C ARG A 11 10.23 4.21 7.17
N PRO A 12 11.17 4.88 6.48
CA PRO A 12 11.30 6.34 6.56
C PRO A 12 10.06 7.11 6.09
N LEU A 13 9.22 6.51 5.24
CA LEU A 13 8.00 7.18 4.75
C LEU A 13 6.92 7.31 5.82
N LEU A 14 6.89 6.47 6.85
CA LEU A 14 5.84 6.53 7.87
C LEU A 14 5.76 7.88 8.61
N PRO A 15 6.84 8.40 9.21
CA PRO A 15 6.79 9.73 9.85
C PRO A 15 6.47 10.82 8.83
N LEU A 16 7.09 10.78 7.64
CA LEU A 16 6.86 11.78 6.59
C LEU A 16 5.40 11.84 6.16
N LEU A 17 4.73 10.69 5.98
CA LEU A 17 3.32 10.64 5.60
C LEU A 17 2.36 11.05 6.72
N LYS A 18 2.78 10.89 7.99
CA LYS A 18 2.01 11.35 9.16
C LYS A 18 2.08 12.87 9.30
N GLU A 19 3.25 13.45 9.04
CA GLU A 19 3.53 14.88 9.18
C GLU A 19 3.21 15.69 7.92
N ALA A 20 3.04 15.01 6.77
CA ALA A 20 2.76 15.66 5.49
C ALA A 20 1.48 16.50 5.54
N ALA A 21 1.62 17.75 5.09
CA ALA A 21 0.50 18.64 4.90
C ALA A 21 -0.40 18.17 3.73
N PRO A 22 -1.68 18.55 3.68
CA PRO A 22 -2.60 18.14 2.62
C PRO A 22 -2.07 18.42 1.19
N GLU A 23 -1.38 19.55 1.00
CA GLU A 23 -0.75 19.95 -0.26
C GLU A 23 0.41 19.06 -0.70
N ASP A 24 1.08 18.38 0.24
CA ASP A 24 2.19 17.49 -0.06
C ASP A 24 1.71 16.14 -0.58
N LEU A 25 0.51 15.71 -0.17
CA LEU A 25 -0.13 14.46 -0.54
C LEU A 25 -1.09 14.64 -1.71
N THR A 26 -0.57 15.21 -2.79
CA THR A 26 -1.31 15.29 -4.05
C THR A 26 -1.76 13.92 -4.53
N PRO A 27 -2.87 13.83 -5.29
CA PRO A 27 -3.34 12.56 -5.85
C PRO A 27 -2.26 11.78 -6.60
N GLU A 28 -1.46 12.46 -7.42
CA GLU A 28 -0.36 11.86 -8.18
C GLU A 28 0.72 11.25 -7.27
N ARG A 29 1.18 11.99 -6.25
CA ARG A 29 2.18 11.47 -5.31
C ARG A 29 1.65 10.29 -4.53
N CYS A 30 0.40 10.35 -4.07
CA CYS A 30 -0.26 9.22 -3.43
C CYS A 30 -0.30 7.99 -4.33
N PHE A 31 -0.64 8.17 -5.61
CA PHE A 31 -0.62 7.09 -6.61
C PHE A 31 0.78 6.50 -6.80
N GLN A 32 1.81 7.34 -6.97
CA GLN A 32 3.19 6.89 -7.15
C GLN A 32 3.67 6.08 -5.93
N ILE A 33 3.39 6.55 -4.71
CA ILE A 33 3.74 5.84 -3.47
C ILE A 33 3.00 4.52 -3.39
N GLN A 34 1.69 4.49 -3.65
CA GLN A 34 0.90 3.25 -3.61
C GLN A 34 1.40 2.23 -4.64
N LEU A 35 1.71 2.68 -5.86
CA LEU A 35 2.22 1.84 -6.93
C LEU A 35 3.55 1.19 -6.53
N LEU A 36 4.52 1.99 -6.06
CA LEU A 36 5.82 1.48 -5.64
C LEU A 36 5.69 0.56 -4.42
N LEU A 37 4.90 0.96 -3.41
CA LEU A 37 4.64 0.15 -2.22
C LEU A 37 4.14 -1.24 -2.58
N ILE A 38 3.07 -1.32 -3.37
CA ILE A 38 2.46 -2.61 -3.75
C ILE A 38 3.37 -3.40 -4.69
N HIS A 39 4.08 -2.73 -5.61
CA HIS A 39 5.04 -3.38 -6.49
C HIS A 39 6.13 -4.10 -5.68
N PHE A 40 6.80 -3.39 -4.76
CA PHE A 40 7.87 -3.97 -3.96
C PHE A 40 7.35 -4.98 -2.94
N TYR A 41 6.21 -4.72 -2.29
CA TYR A 41 5.63 -5.66 -1.33
C TYR A 41 5.24 -6.99 -1.99
N ARG A 42 4.60 -6.96 -3.17
CA ARG A 42 4.25 -8.18 -3.92
C ARG A 42 5.48 -9.01 -4.28
N ARG A 43 6.58 -8.38 -4.66
CA ARG A 43 7.84 -9.10 -4.93
C ARG A 43 8.32 -9.87 -3.71
N VAL A 44 8.07 -9.36 -2.49
CA VAL A 44 8.43 -10.04 -1.25
C VAL A 44 7.51 -11.18 -0.89
N VAL A 45 6.22 -10.91 -0.85
CA VAL A 45 5.21 -11.91 -0.48
C VAL A 45 5.16 -13.08 -1.45
N LEU A 46 5.34 -12.84 -2.76
CA LEU A 46 5.31 -13.92 -3.76
C LEU A 46 6.47 -14.92 -3.64
N LYS A 47 7.54 -14.59 -2.89
CA LYS A 47 8.62 -15.53 -2.59
C LYS A 47 8.52 -16.11 -1.17
N ASP A 48 7.51 -15.72 -0.40
CA ASP A 48 7.28 -16.24 0.94
C ASP A 48 6.74 -17.67 0.85
N PRO A 49 7.35 -18.66 1.53
CA PRO A 49 6.87 -20.04 1.53
C PRO A 49 5.55 -20.26 2.29
N LEU A 50 4.99 -19.23 2.95
CA LEU A 50 3.73 -19.30 3.71
C LEU A 50 3.74 -20.40 4.79
N LEU A 51 4.85 -20.48 5.53
CA LEU A 51 4.97 -21.41 6.64
C LEU A 51 3.93 -21.11 7.73
N PRO A 52 3.40 -22.14 8.41
CA PRO A 52 2.62 -21.99 9.63
C PRO A 52 3.35 -21.14 10.67
N GLU A 53 2.59 -20.39 11.48
CA GLU A 53 3.15 -19.43 12.45
C GLU A 53 4.05 -20.13 13.49
N GLU A 54 3.75 -21.38 13.83
CA GLU A 54 4.53 -22.19 14.77
C GLU A 54 5.94 -22.51 14.25
N LEU A 55 6.17 -22.39 12.94
CA LEU A 55 7.46 -22.61 12.29
C LEU A 55 8.22 -21.30 12.01
N LEU A 56 7.62 -20.15 12.31
CA LEU A 56 8.25 -18.86 12.09
C LEU A 56 9.16 -18.47 13.27
N PRO A 57 10.31 -17.82 13.00
CA PRO A 57 11.10 -17.17 14.03
C PRO A 57 10.28 -16.11 14.79
N ALA A 58 10.55 -15.94 16.09
CA ALA A 58 9.84 -14.99 16.97
C ALA A 58 9.86 -13.52 16.50
N HIS A 59 10.79 -13.14 15.62
CA HIS A 59 10.90 -11.81 15.03
C HIS A 59 10.82 -11.84 13.50
N TRP A 60 9.93 -12.68 12.95
CA TRP A 60 9.77 -12.79 11.51
C TRP A 60 9.43 -11.43 10.86
N ALA A 61 10.34 -10.96 10.02
CA ALA A 61 10.23 -9.67 9.35
C ALA A 61 8.98 -9.54 8.45
N GLY A 62 8.36 -10.65 8.04
CA GLY A 62 7.14 -10.62 7.22
C GLY A 62 5.97 -9.95 7.91
N GLN A 63 5.80 -10.13 9.23
CA GLN A 63 4.73 -9.46 9.98
C GLN A 63 4.95 -7.94 10.01
N ASN A 64 6.19 -7.51 10.27
CA ASN A 64 6.58 -6.09 10.26
C ASN A 64 6.41 -5.46 8.88
N ALA A 65 6.82 -6.16 7.81
CA ALA A 65 6.65 -5.70 6.44
C ALA A 65 5.17 -5.57 6.06
N ARG A 66 4.33 -6.53 6.47
CA ARG A 66 2.88 -6.48 6.26
C ARG A 66 2.28 -5.27 6.95
N GLN A 67 2.60 -5.04 8.22
CA GLN A 67 2.05 -3.91 8.96
C GLN A 67 2.51 -2.56 8.39
N LEU A 68 3.78 -2.46 7.99
CA LEU A 68 4.31 -1.29 7.29
C LEU A 68 3.56 -1.01 5.98
N CYS A 69 3.32 -2.05 5.18
CA CYS A 69 2.54 -1.96 3.95
C CYS A 69 1.11 -1.46 4.21
N ILE A 70 0.43 -2.00 5.22
CA ILE A 70 -0.94 -1.60 5.59
C ILE A 70 -0.98 -0.11 5.95
N ASN A 71 -0.10 0.32 6.85
CA ASN A 71 -0.07 1.69 7.35
C ASN A 71 0.17 2.71 6.23
N ILE A 72 1.11 2.43 5.33
CA ILE A 72 1.38 3.31 4.18
C ILE A 72 0.21 3.28 3.19
N TYR A 73 -0.28 2.09 2.83
CA TYR A 73 -1.37 1.93 1.86
C TYR A 73 -2.62 2.70 2.30
N GLN A 74 -3.06 2.52 3.54
CA GLN A 74 -4.25 3.21 4.06
C GLN A 74 -4.11 4.74 4.01
N ARG A 75 -2.90 5.26 4.22
CA ARG A 75 -2.63 6.70 4.21
C ARG A 75 -2.71 7.31 2.81
N VAL A 76 -2.26 6.59 1.78
CA VAL A 76 -2.21 7.09 0.39
C VAL A 76 -3.41 6.67 -0.47
N ALA A 77 -4.20 5.67 -0.03
CA ALA A 77 -5.28 5.10 -0.83
C ALA A 77 -6.32 6.12 -1.32
N PRO A 78 -6.78 7.10 -0.52
CA PRO A 78 -7.75 8.09 -1.00
C PRO A 78 -7.20 8.94 -2.16
N GLY A 79 -5.98 9.47 -2.02
CA GLY A 79 -5.34 10.27 -3.07
C GLY A 79 -4.99 9.44 -4.31
N ALA A 80 -4.53 8.20 -4.12
CA ALA A 80 -4.24 7.29 -5.22
C ALA A 80 -5.52 6.92 -6.00
N GLN A 81 -6.63 6.69 -5.29
CA GLN A 81 -7.92 6.46 -5.92
C GLN A 81 -8.36 7.68 -6.74
N ALA A 82 -8.29 8.89 -6.16
CA ALA A 82 -8.66 10.12 -6.86
C ALA A 82 -7.87 10.29 -8.16
N PHE A 83 -6.56 10.03 -8.13
CA PHE A 83 -5.72 10.08 -9.34
C PHE A 83 -6.15 9.08 -10.41
N VAL A 84 -6.41 7.82 -10.03
CA VAL A 84 -6.84 6.79 -10.98
C VAL A 84 -8.22 7.10 -11.55
N THR A 85 -9.14 7.64 -10.74
CA THR A 85 -10.45 8.10 -11.21
C THR A 85 -10.33 9.27 -12.18
N GLU A 86 -9.45 10.24 -11.91
CA GLU A 86 -9.27 11.43 -12.76
C GLU A 86 -8.56 11.11 -14.08
N LYS A 87 -7.54 10.25 -14.05
CA LYS A 87 -6.67 9.98 -15.22
C LYS A 87 -7.02 8.70 -15.97
N GLY A 88 -7.75 7.78 -15.34
CA GLY A 88 -8.09 6.50 -15.91
C GLY A 88 -9.35 6.57 -16.79
N GLU A 89 -9.36 5.79 -17.85
CA GLU A 89 -10.53 5.59 -18.70
C GLU A 89 -10.69 4.12 -19.05
N THR A 90 -11.91 3.76 -19.42
CA THR A 90 -12.23 2.49 -20.06
C THR A 90 -12.32 2.69 -21.56
N SER A 91 -12.37 1.59 -22.32
CA SER A 91 -12.61 1.65 -23.77
C SER A 91 -13.96 2.24 -24.17
N VAL A 92 -14.85 2.50 -23.20
CA VAL A 92 -16.23 3.00 -23.42
C VAL A 92 -16.53 4.28 -22.62
N GLY A 93 -15.53 4.94 -22.03
CA GLY A 93 -15.70 6.20 -21.29
C GLY A 93 -15.03 6.19 -19.93
N GLU A 94 -15.55 7.00 -19.00
CA GLU A 94 -14.97 7.21 -17.66
C GLU A 94 -14.79 5.91 -16.86
N LEU A 95 -13.79 5.90 -15.98
CA LEU A 95 -13.54 4.77 -15.10
C LEU A 95 -14.66 4.66 -14.04
N PRO A 96 -15.29 3.49 -13.86
CA PRO A 96 -16.31 3.33 -12.83
C PRO A 96 -15.71 3.44 -11.44
N VAL A 97 -16.56 3.74 -10.46
CA VAL A 97 -16.17 3.74 -9.05
C VAL A 97 -15.64 2.36 -8.62
N PRO A 98 -14.70 2.29 -7.67
CA PRO A 98 -14.20 1.02 -7.18
C PRO A 98 -15.30 0.13 -6.61
N GLY A 99 -15.28 -1.17 -6.93
CA GLY A 99 -16.19 -2.14 -6.34
C GLY A 99 -15.92 -2.39 -4.85
N THR A 100 -16.86 -3.06 -4.17
CA THR A 100 -16.83 -3.28 -2.70
C THR A 100 -15.54 -3.92 -2.18
N LEU A 101 -14.96 -4.86 -2.94
CA LEU A 101 -13.69 -5.51 -2.59
C LEU A 101 -12.51 -4.54 -2.45
N TYR A 102 -12.56 -3.38 -3.10
CA TYR A 102 -11.54 -2.34 -2.95
C TYR A 102 -11.47 -1.84 -1.51
N TYR A 103 -12.63 -1.55 -0.92
CA TYR A 103 -12.73 -1.01 0.44
C TYR A 103 -12.48 -2.05 1.54
N GLN A 104 -12.48 -3.34 1.19
CA GLN A 104 -12.13 -4.43 2.12
C GLN A 104 -10.62 -4.70 2.20
N ARG A 105 -9.81 -4.05 1.34
CA ARG A 105 -8.36 -4.27 1.33
C ARG A 105 -7.75 -3.92 2.68
N PHE A 106 -6.82 -4.77 3.12
CA PHE A 106 -6.03 -4.56 4.33
C PHE A 106 -6.86 -4.38 5.61
N GLY A 107 -8.02 -5.03 5.70
CA GLY A 107 -8.89 -4.96 6.88
C GLY A 107 -9.84 -3.76 6.90
N GLY A 108 -9.89 -3.00 5.81
CA GLY A 108 -10.78 -1.86 5.66
C GLY A 108 -10.02 -0.61 5.21
N LEU A 109 -10.57 0.06 4.19
CA LEU A 109 -10.23 1.43 3.84
C LEU A 109 -11.36 2.33 4.33
N HIS A 110 -11.02 3.44 4.99
CA HIS A 110 -12.02 4.45 5.28
C HIS A 110 -12.53 5.00 3.94
N SER A 111 -13.81 4.78 3.66
CA SER A 111 -14.49 5.50 2.57
C SER A 111 -14.49 6.98 2.94
N VAL A 112 -14.04 7.83 2.01
CA VAL A 112 -14.35 9.26 2.06
C VAL A 112 -15.83 9.44 1.75
#